data_AF-A0A316YYT3-F1
#
_entry.id   AF-A0A316YYT3-F1
#
_cell.length_a   1.000
_cell.length_b   1.000
_cell.length_c   1.000
_cell.angle_alpha   90.00
_cell.angle_beta   90.00
_cell.angle_gamma   90.00
#
_symmetry.space_group_name_H-M   'P 1'
#
loop_
_entity.id
_entity.type
_entity.pdbx_description
1 polymer ?
#
loop_
_entity_poly.entity_id
_entity_poly.type
_entity_poly.pdbx_seq_one_letter_code
_entity_poly.pdbx_strand_id
1 'polypeptide(L)'
;MAALRPTAIRAMGAQRGAFRPSRAALAPASKPVFQPHVGRFAVENVYKWLPTFAVWGVGLGGAVTLFMSQVPLFQNDVLKKIPIVAGYFEDTTPDEDKPF
;
A
#
# COMPACT_ATOMS: atom_id res chain seq x y z
N MET A 1 -47.30 50.77 -41.80
CA MET A 1 -46.30 49.77 -42.22
C MET A 1 -45.34 49.52 -41.07
N ALA A 2 -45.47 48.40 -40.36
CA ALA A 2 -44.57 48.01 -39.27
C ALA A 2 -43.82 46.74 -39.70
N ALA A 3 -42.49 46.83 -39.80
CA ALA A 3 -41.63 45.74 -40.26
C ALA A 3 -41.46 44.68 -39.17
N LEU A 4 -41.82 43.42 -39.47
CA LEU A 4 -41.53 42.26 -38.63
C LEU A 4 -40.01 42.05 -38.50
N ARG A 5 -39.54 41.96 -37.26
CA ARG A 5 -38.14 41.66 -36.93
C ARG A 5 -37.84 40.18 -37.20
N PRO A 6 -36.76 39.82 -37.93
CA PRO A 6 -36.49 38.44 -38.38
C PRO A 6 -35.85 37.53 -37.31
N THR A 7 -35.87 37.92 -36.03
CA THR A 7 -35.11 37.21 -34.98
C THR A 7 -35.86 36.05 -34.30
N ALA A 8 -37.13 35.83 -34.61
CA ALA A 8 -37.94 34.83 -33.89
C ALA A 8 -37.77 33.38 -34.37
N ILE A 9 -37.13 33.11 -35.52
CA ILE A 9 -37.05 31.76 -36.09
C ILE A 9 -35.81 30.98 -35.60
N ARG A 10 -34.82 31.65 -34.97
CA ARG A 10 -33.55 31.02 -34.58
C ARG A 10 -33.48 30.58 -33.11
N ALA A 11 -34.57 30.07 -32.54
CA ALA A 11 -34.56 29.57 -31.16
C ALA A 11 -35.11 28.14 -30.99
N MET A 12 -35.53 27.48 -32.07
CA MET A 12 -36.29 26.22 -31.96
C MET A 12 -35.53 24.95 -32.41
N GLY A 13 -34.22 25.08 -32.70
CA GLY A 13 -33.38 23.95 -33.15
C GLY A 13 -32.38 23.42 -32.11
N ALA A 14 -32.17 24.12 -30.99
CA ALA A 14 -31.01 23.89 -30.12
C ALA A 14 -31.28 23.01 -28.87
N GLN A 15 -32.45 22.38 -28.75
CA GLN A 15 -32.83 21.69 -27.50
C GLN A 15 -32.86 20.15 -27.58
N ARG A 16 -32.45 19.53 -28.69
CA ARG A 16 -32.47 18.07 -28.88
C ARG A 16 -31.11 17.37 -28.72
N GLY A 17 -30.09 18.05 -28.19
CA GLY A 17 -28.71 17.52 -28.13
C GLY A 17 -28.18 17.08 -26.76
N ALA A 18 -28.95 17.24 -25.67
CA ALA A 18 -28.36 17.26 -24.32
C ALA A 18 -28.67 16.03 -23.44
N PHE A 19 -29.17 14.93 -24.00
CA PHE A 19 -29.26 13.66 -23.26
C PHE A 19 -28.40 12.59 -23.94
N ARG A 20 -27.08 12.72 -23.80
CA ARG A 20 -26.19 11.58 -23.98
C ARG A 20 -26.23 10.78 -22.67
N PRO A 21 -26.83 9.58 -22.63
CA PRO A 21 -26.69 8.74 -21.46
C PRO A 21 -25.19 8.53 -21.21
N SER A 22 -24.72 8.90 -20.02
CA SER A 22 -23.36 8.57 -19.59
C SER A 22 -23.12 7.09 -19.85
N ARG A 23 -21.96 6.70 -20.39
CA ARG A 23 -21.61 5.29 -20.70
C ARG A 23 -21.89 4.31 -19.55
N ALA A 24 -21.92 4.80 -18.30
CA ALA A 24 -22.35 4.08 -17.11
C ALA A 24 -23.80 3.53 -17.19
N ALA A 25 -24.72 4.22 -17.87
CA ALA A 25 -26.11 3.80 -18.04
C ALA A 25 -26.30 2.70 -19.11
N LEU A 26 -25.27 2.44 -19.93
CA LEU A 26 -25.24 1.36 -20.93
C LEU A 26 -24.34 0.18 -20.53
N ALA A 27 -23.64 0.26 -19.39
CA ALA A 27 -22.80 -0.84 -18.94
C ALA A 27 -23.70 -2.01 -18.50
N PRO A 28 -23.41 -3.25 -18.94
CA PRO A 28 -24.13 -4.41 -18.44
C PRO A 28 -24.00 -4.45 -16.92
N ALA A 29 -25.12 -4.65 -16.23
CA ALA A 29 -25.14 -4.76 -14.77
C ALA A 29 -24.26 -5.94 -14.36
N SER A 30 -23.02 -5.66 -13.96
CA SER A 30 -22.11 -6.68 -13.44
C SER A 30 -22.73 -7.22 -12.17
N LYS A 31 -23.08 -8.51 -12.16
CA LYS A 31 -23.57 -9.17 -10.95
C LYS A 31 -22.52 -8.97 -9.84
N PRO A 32 -22.87 -8.36 -8.70
CA PRO A 32 -21.93 -8.27 -7.60
C PRO A 32 -21.56 -9.68 -7.17
N VAL A 33 -20.28 -10.02 -7.34
CA VAL A 33 -19.71 -11.25 -6.81
C VAL A 33 -19.42 -10.98 -5.33
N PHE A 34 -19.76 -11.94 -4.47
CA PHE A 34 -19.41 -11.86 -3.06
C PHE A 34 -17.90 -11.67 -2.91
N GLN A 35 -17.48 -10.57 -2.29
CA GLN A 35 -16.09 -10.33 -1.94
C GLN A 35 -15.86 -10.79 -0.51
N PRO A 36 -15.07 -11.84 -0.26
CA PRO A 36 -14.77 -12.27 1.10
C PRO A 36 -13.92 -11.21 1.81
N HIS A 37 -14.46 -10.67 2.89
CA HIS A 37 -13.75 -9.74 3.78
C HIS A 37 -14.11 -10.04 5.23
N VAL A 38 -13.18 -9.76 6.14
CA VAL A 38 -13.43 -9.81 7.58
C VAL A 38 -13.56 -8.38 8.08
N GLY A 39 -14.76 -7.99 8.51
CA GLY A 39 -15.06 -6.60 8.85
C GLY A 39 -14.79 -5.68 7.66
N ARG A 40 -13.83 -4.76 7.78
CA ARG A 40 -13.43 -3.81 6.72
C ARG A 40 -12.19 -4.24 5.91
N PHE A 41 -11.65 -5.44 6.16
CA PHE A 41 -10.43 -5.92 5.52
C PHE A 41 -10.74 -7.00 4.49
N ALA A 42 -10.57 -6.67 3.22
CA ALA A 42 -10.55 -7.63 2.13
C ALA A 42 -9.13 -8.18 1.93
N VAL A 43 -9.02 -9.46 1.62
CA VAL A 43 -7.73 -10.15 1.39
C VAL A 43 -6.93 -9.47 0.28
N GLU A 44 -7.60 -9.09 -0.81
CA GLU A 44 -7.04 -8.34 -1.93
C GLU A 44 -6.39 -7.02 -1.49
N ASN A 45 -6.98 -6.33 -0.52
CA ASN A 45 -6.42 -5.08 -0.01
C ASN A 45 -5.15 -5.33 0.79
N VAL A 46 -5.06 -6.43 1.56
CA VAL A 46 -3.84 -6.78 2.30
C VAL A 46 -2.67 -7.02 1.34
N TYR A 47 -2.90 -7.76 0.26
CA TYR A 47 -1.87 -8.03 -0.74
C TYR A 47 -1.35 -6.77 -1.43
N LYS A 48 -2.22 -5.77 -1.67
CA LYS A 48 -1.79 -4.48 -2.25
C LYS A 48 -0.82 -3.72 -1.36
N TRP A 49 -0.95 -3.85 -0.03
CA TRP A 49 -0.06 -3.20 0.93
C TRP A 49 1.20 -4.01 1.23
N LEU A 50 1.32 -5.24 0.73
CA LEU A 50 2.45 -6.12 1.01
C LEU A 50 3.82 -5.49 0.71
N PRO A 51 4.04 -4.80 -0.44
CA PRO A 51 5.33 -4.16 -0.70
C PRO A 51 5.63 -3.03 0.29
N THR A 52 4.62 -2.27 0.71
CA THR A 52 4.78 -1.20 1.70
C THR A 52 5.15 -1.77 3.06
N PHE A 53 4.45 -2.82 3.50
CA PHE A 53 4.78 -3.50 4.76
C PHE A 53 6.13 -4.19 4.71
N ALA A 54 6.59 -4.67 3.55
CA ALA A 54 7.93 -5.21 3.39
C ALA A 54 9.00 -4.14 3.67
N VAL A 55 8.85 -2.94 3.08
CA VAL A 55 9.77 -1.82 3.33
C VAL A 55 9.78 -1.40 4.80
N TRP A 56 8.59 -1.26 5.40
CA TRP A 56 8.49 -0.94 6.84
C TRP A 56 9.04 -2.06 7.73
N GLY A 57 8.84 -3.32 7.35
CA GLY A 57 9.37 -4.47 8.06
C GLY A 57 10.90 -4.49 8.07
N VAL A 58 11.54 -4.17 6.93
CA VAL A 58 13.00 -4.00 6.86
C VAL A 58 13.46 -2.85 7.76
N GLY A 59 12.79 -1.69 7.70
CA GLY A 59 13.14 -0.54 8.54
C GLY A 59 13.02 -0.85 10.04
N LEU A 60 11.91 -1.45 10.46
CA LEU A 60 11.69 -1.87 11.85
C LEU A 60 12.68 -2.96 12.27
N GLY A 61 12.95 -3.94 11.42
CA GLY A 61 13.95 -4.98 11.68
C GLY A 61 15.34 -4.39 11.88
N GLY A 62 15.73 -3.41 11.05
CA GLY A 62 16.99 -2.67 11.22
C GLY A 62 17.04 -1.89 12.53
N ALA A 63 15.96 -1.20 12.89
CA ALA A 63 15.87 -0.47 14.15
C ALA A 63 15.99 -1.40 15.36
N VAL A 64 15.24 -2.51 15.38
CA VAL A 64 15.35 -3.53 16.44
C VAL A 64 16.77 -4.07 16.53
N THR A 65 17.39 -4.38 15.39
CA THR A 65 18.77 -4.87 15.33
C THR A 65 19.75 -3.87 15.94
N LEU A 66 19.61 -2.58 15.62
CA LEU A 66 20.45 -1.51 16.15
C LEU A 66 20.30 -1.38 17.67
N PHE A 67 19.07 -1.25 18.15
CA PHE A 67 18.79 -1.01 19.58
C PHE A 67 19.02 -2.25 20.45
N MET A 68 18.81 -3.47 19.93
CA MET A 68 19.05 -4.72 20.66
C MET A 68 20.46 -5.28 20.47
N SER A 69 21.33 -4.60 19.73
CA SER A 69 22.71 -5.06 19.47
C SER A 69 23.52 -5.34 20.73
N GLN A 70 23.23 -4.69 21.85
CA GLN A 70 23.93 -4.88 23.13
C GLN A 70 23.33 -5.99 24.02
N VAL A 71 22.18 -6.55 23.64
CA VAL A 71 21.49 -7.56 24.44
C VAL A 71 22.10 -8.94 24.13
N PRO A 72 22.72 -9.64 25.10
CA PRO A 72 23.43 -10.90 24.83
C PRO A 72 22.52 -11.99 24.24
N LEU A 73 21.25 -12.05 24.66
CA LEU A 73 20.28 -12.98 24.12
C LEU A 73 20.03 -12.74 22.63
N PHE A 74 19.88 -11.47 22.23
CA PHE A 74 19.65 -11.11 20.83
C PHE A 74 20.89 -11.34 19.96
N GLN A 75 22.08 -11.09 20.49
CA GLN A 75 23.33 -11.42 19.80
C GLN A 75 23.42 -12.92 19.50
N ASN A 76 23.19 -13.78 20.50
CA ASN A 76 23.31 -15.22 20.36
C ASN A 76 22.22 -15.83 19.46
N ASP A 77 20.98 -15.35 19.58
CA ASP A 77 19.85 -15.94 18.86
C ASP A 77 19.63 -15.40 17.45
N VAL A 78 20.07 -14.17 17.17
CA VAL A 78 19.82 -13.49 15.89
C VAL A 78 21.13 -13.13 15.22
N LEU A 79 21.97 -12.30 15.84
CA LEU A 79 23.10 -11.65 15.15
C LEU A 79 24.21 -12.65 14.78
N LYS A 80 24.55 -13.59 15.68
CA LYS A 80 25.53 -14.65 15.41
C LYS A 80 25.08 -15.67 14.36
N LYS A 81 23.78 -15.71 14.04
CA LYS A 81 23.24 -16.60 12.98
C LYS A 81 23.32 -15.97 11.59
N ILE A 82 23.64 -14.68 11.50
CA ILE A 82 23.76 -13.98 10.22
C ILE A 82 25.22 -14.11 9.76
N PRO A 83 25.52 -14.86 8.67
CA PRO A 83 26.88 -15.25 8.31
C PRO A 83 27.80 -14.07 8.00
N ILE A 84 27.25 -12.92 7.62
CA ILE A 84 28.02 -11.72 7.26
C ILE A 84 28.49 -10.95 8.50
N VAL A 85 27.72 -10.98 9.60
CA VAL A 85 28.01 -10.17 10.80
C VAL A 85 28.35 -11.00 12.03
N ALA A 86 28.25 -12.34 11.96
CA ALA A 86 28.46 -13.23 13.09
C ALA A 86 29.81 -12.99 13.79
N GLY A 87 30.90 -12.92 13.02
CA GLY A 87 32.25 -12.72 13.57
C GLY A 87 32.46 -11.38 14.30
N TYR A 88 31.62 -10.38 14.08
CA TYR A 88 31.70 -9.11 14.84
C TYR A 88 31.19 -9.26 16.28
N PHE A 89 30.27 -10.21 16.52
CA PHE A 89 29.66 -10.42 17.83
C PHE A 89 30.26 -11.64 18.57
N GLU A 90 31.25 -12.31 17.99
CA GLU A 90 31.98 -13.38 18.65
C GLU A 90 33.02 -12.83 19.61
N ASP A 91 33.02 -13.37 20.83
CA ASP A 91 34.06 -13.08 21.81
C ASP A 91 35.24 -14.00 21.56
N THR A 92 36.36 -13.43 21.11
CA THR A 92 37.61 -14.15 20.85
C THR A 92 38.59 -14.07 22.02
N THR A 93 38.18 -13.47 23.14
CA THR A 93 39.01 -13.38 24.35
C THR A 93 39.29 -14.78 24.89
N PRO A 94 40.56 -15.15 25.13
CA PRO A 94 40.90 -16.42 25.76
C PRO A 94 40.22 -16.56 27.13
N ASP A 95 39.83 -17.77 27.49
CA ASP A 95 39.15 -18.01 28.77
C ASP A 95 40.07 -17.74 29.98
N GLU A 96 41.39 -17.75 29.78
CA GLU A 96 42.39 -17.42 30.79
C GLU A 96 42.36 -15.93 31.22
N ASP A 97 41.93 -15.02 30.33
CA ASP A 97 41.88 -13.58 30.58
C ASP A 97 40.50 -13.10 31.10
N LYS A 98 39.53 -14.01 31.18
CA LYS A 98 38.18 -13.68 31.68
C LYS A 98 38.15 -13.83 33.21
N PRO A 99 37.80 -12.76 33.96
CA PRO A 99 37.76 -12.82 35.42
C PRO A 99 36.59 -13.64 35.98
N PHE A 100 35.69 -14.13 35.12
CA PHE A 100 34.52 -14.96 35.43
C PHE A 100 34.09 -15.78 34.22
#